data_AF-K9KAU4-F1
#
_entry.id   AF-K9KAU4-F1
#
_cell.length_a   1.000
_cell.length_b   1.000
_cell.length_c   1.000
_cell.angle_alpha   90.00
_cell.angle_beta   90.00
_cell.angle_gamma   90.00
#
_symmetry.space_group_name_H-M   'P 1'
#
loop_
_entity.id
_entity.type
_entity.pdbx_description
1 polymer ?
#
loop_
_entity_poly.entity_id
_entity_poly.type
_entity_poly.pdbx_seq_one_letter_code
_entity_poly.pdbx_strand_id
1 'polypeptide(L)'
;SLRRSKRNSDSTELAAQMNESVDVMDVIAICCPKYKDRPQIARVVQKTSNGFSVQWMAGSYSGSWTEAKRRDGRKLVPWVDTIKESDIIYKKIALTSANKLTNKVVQTLRSLYAAKDGTSS
;
A
#
# COMPACT_ATOMS: atom_id res chain seq x y z
N SER A 1 -4.04 32.07 -16.20
CA SER A 1 -3.62 31.40 -14.95
C SER A 1 -4.46 30.15 -14.75
N LEU A 2 -3.97 28.96 -15.12
CA LEU A 2 -4.76 27.70 -15.20
C LEU A 2 -4.03 26.50 -14.55
N ARG A 3 -3.34 26.71 -13.42
CA ARG A 3 -2.60 25.64 -12.71
C ARG A 3 -3.11 25.34 -11.30
N ARG A 4 -4.39 25.64 -11.00
CA ARG A 4 -4.96 25.44 -9.65
C ARG A 4 -5.98 24.30 -9.55
N SER A 5 -6.57 23.84 -10.66
CA SER A 5 -7.71 22.91 -10.63
C SER A 5 -7.34 21.42 -10.51
N LYS A 6 -6.15 20.99 -10.98
CA LYS A 6 -5.76 19.56 -11.03
C LYS A 6 -5.49 18.95 -9.64
N ARG A 7 -4.85 19.72 -8.73
CA ARG A 7 -4.51 19.24 -7.38
C ARG A 7 -5.73 18.96 -6.50
N ASN A 8 -6.82 19.70 -6.72
CA ASN A 8 -8.03 19.51 -5.95
C ASN A 8 -8.70 18.19 -6.31
N SER A 9 -8.79 17.84 -7.61
CA SER A 9 -9.41 16.58 -8.04
C SER A 9 -8.68 15.35 -7.50
N ASP A 10 -7.35 15.34 -7.56
CA ASP A 10 -6.55 14.22 -7.06
C ASP A 10 -6.74 14.03 -5.53
N SER A 11 -6.94 15.12 -4.79
CA SER A 11 -7.18 15.07 -3.35
C SER A 11 -8.58 14.52 -3.01
N THR A 12 -9.62 14.92 -3.76
CA THR A 12 -10.98 14.38 -3.57
C THR A 12 -11.06 12.91 -3.95
N GLU A 13 -10.39 12.50 -5.02
CA GLU A 13 -10.28 11.09 -5.42
C GLU A 13 -9.60 10.26 -4.34
N LEU A 14 -8.52 10.76 -3.74
CA LEU A 14 -7.85 10.09 -2.62
C LEU A 14 -8.72 9.97 -1.38
N ALA A 15 -9.47 11.03 -1.04
CA ALA A 15 -10.40 11.00 0.09
C ALA A 15 -11.51 9.96 -0.14
N ALA A 16 -12.09 9.92 -1.34
CA ALA A 16 -13.07 8.90 -1.71
C ALA A 16 -12.47 7.49 -1.65
N GLN A 17 -11.25 7.31 -2.18
CA GLN A 17 -10.54 6.04 -2.14
C GLN A 17 -10.31 5.53 -0.71
N MET A 18 -10.00 6.43 0.23
CA MET A 18 -9.76 6.08 1.63
C MET A 18 -11.04 5.74 2.42
N ASN A 19 -12.20 6.23 1.96
CA ASN A 19 -13.51 5.89 2.53
C ASN A 19 -14.01 4.51 2.09
N GLU A 20 -13.39 3.89 1.09
CA GLU A 20 -13.77 2.55 0.68
C GLU A 20 -13.43 1.49 1.74
N SER A 21 -14.29 0.48 1.85
CA SER A 21 -14.00 -0.72 2.63
C SER A 21 -12.82 -1.46 2.03
N VAL A 22 -11.99 -2.05 2.88
CA VAL A 22 -10.94 -2.98 2.45
C VAL A 22 -11.49 -4.40 2.57
N ASP A 23 -11.35 -5.18 1.50
CA ASP A 23 -11.81 -6.55 1.39
C ASP A 23 -10.65 -7.54 1.22
N VAL A 24 -10.95 -8.83 1.39
CA VAL A 24 -9.95 -9.89 1.16
C VAL A 24 -9.54 -9.85 -0.31
N MET A 25 -8.24 -10.08 -0.57
CA MET A 25 -7.55 -9.94 -1.86
C MET A 25 -7.18 -8.52 -2.29
N ASP A 26 -7.70 -7.47 -1.64
CA ASP A 26 -7.30 -6.10 -1.94
C ASP A 26 -5.81 -5.90 -1.71
N VAL A 27 -5.18 -5.15 -2.61
CA VAL A 27 -3.79 -4.72 -2.48
C VAL A 27 -3.79 -3.32 -1.87
N ILE A 28 -3.00 -3.12 -0.82
CA ILE A 28 -2.98 -1.89 -0.03
C ILE A 28 -1.55 -1.41 0.18
N ALA A 29 -1.38 -0.09 0.33
CA ALA A 29 -0.13 0.49 0.80
C ALA A 29 -0.24 0.83 2.28
N ILE A 30 0.82 0.53 3.02
CA ILE A 30 0.84 0.59 4.49
C ILE A 30 1.99 1.50 4.91
N CYS A 31 1.81 2.31 5.95
CA CYS A 31 2.89 3.02 6.59
C CYS A 31 3.15 2.43 7.97
N CYS A 32 3.88 1.32 8.04
CA CYS A 32 4.24 0.71 9.32
C CYS A 32 5.62 1.21 9.78
N PRO A 33 5.76 1.89 10.93
CA PRO A 33 7.05 2.41 11.40
C PRO A 33 8.11 1.33 11.66
N LYS A 34 7.67 0.09 11.91
CA LYS A 34 8.53 -1.08 12.13
C LYS A 34 9.42 -1.37 10.91
N TYR A 35 8.92 -1.11 9.70
CA TYR A 35 9.64 -1.38 8.46
C TYR A 35 10.05 -0.05 7.81
N LYS A 36 11.31 0.07 7.42
CA LYS A 36 11.86 1.31 6.83
C LYS A 36 11.83 1.30 5.31
N ASP A 37 11.89 0.13 4.70
CA ASP A 37 11.85 0.01 3.24
C ASP A 37 10.50 0.49 2.72
N ARG A 38 10.54 1.30 1.66
CA ARG A 38 9.36 1.84 0.97
C ARG A 38 9.47 1.54 -0.53
N PRO A 39 8.34 1.35 -1.24
CA PRO A 39 6.98 1.34 -0.72
C PRO A 39 6.63 0.01 -0.04
N GLN A 40 5.76 0.06 0.97
CA GLN A 40 5.25 -1.10 1.68
C GLN A 40 3.89 -1.47 1.12
N ILE A 41 3.84 -2.57 0.38
CA ILE A 41 2.62 -3.06 -0.25
C ILE A 41 2.33 -4.45 0.26
N ALA A 42 1.06 -4.72 0.57
CA ALA A 42 0.60 -6.02 1.00
C ALA A 42 -0.77 -6.33 0.39
N ARG A 43 -1.07 -7.63 0.30
CA ARG A 43 -2.41 -8.13 -0.04
C ARG A 43 -3.14 -8.52 1.23
N VAL A 44 -4.41 -8.15 1.36
CA VAL A 44 -5.25 -8.61 2.47
C VAL A 44 -5.58 -10.08 2.29
N VAL A 45 -5.30 -10.87 3.32
CA VAL A 45 -5.59 -12.31 3.36
C VAL A 45 -6.85 -12.56 4.17
N GLN A 46 -7.03 -11.83 5.27
CA GLN A 46 -8.18 -12.04 6.16
C GLN A 46 -8.51 -10.76 6.92
N LYS A 47 -9.81 -10.53 7.14
CA LYS A 47 -10.29 -9.54 8.12
C LYS A 47 -10.22 -10.14 9.52
N THR A 48 -9.72 -9.38 10.47
CA THR A 48 -9.65 -9.76 11.89
C THR A 48 -10.47 -8.76 12.71
N SER A 49 -10.74 -9.05 13.98
CA SER A 49 -11.50 -8.14 14.84
C SER A 49 -10.84 -6.76 15.01
N ASN A 50 -9.50 -6.69 14.84
CA ASN A 50 -8.69 -5.52 15.17
C ASN A 50 -7.96 -4.93 13.96
N GLY A 51 -8.29 -5.36 12.74
CA GLY A 51 -7.61 -4.95 11.51
C GLY A 51 -7.53 -6.10 10.50
N PHE A 52 -6.36 -6.31 9.90
CA PHE A 52 -6.19 -7.26 8.80
C PHE A 52 -4.97 -8.15 8.98
N SER A 53 -5.11 -9.43 8.61
CA SER A 53 -3.97 -10.27 8.26
C SER A 53 -3.61 -9.98 6.81
N VAL A 54 -2.34 -9.65 6.57
CA VAL A 54 -1.84 -9.26 5.25
C VAL A 54 -0.62 -10.08 4.87
N GLN A 55 -0.50 -10.40 3.59
CA GLN A 55 0.69 -10.99 3.01
C GLN A 55 1.48 -9.89 2.32
N TRP A 56 2.71 -9.66 2.80
CA TRP A 56 3.60 -8.68 2.21
C TRP A 56 3.89 -9.01 0.75
N MET A 57 4.08 -7.98 -0.06
CA MET A 57 4.51 -8.10 -1.44
C MET A 57 5.93 -7.56 -1.61
N ALA A 58 6.71 -8.21 -2.47
CA ALA A 58 8.05 -7.79 -2.87
C ALA A 58 7.98 -7.19 -4.27
N GLY A 59 8.59 -6.03 -4.46
CA GLY A 59 8.58 -5.31 -5.73
C GLY A 59 9.21 -3.94 -5.61
N SER A 60 9.05 -3.12 -6.63
CA SER A 60 9.52 -1.74 -6.63
C SER A 60 8.56 -0.84 -7.41
N TYR A 61 8.77 0.47 -7.37
CA TYR A 61 7.93 1.41 -8.14
C TYR A 61 7.91 1.14 -9.65
N SER A 62 8.98 0.58 -10.21
CA SER A 62 9.11 0.25 -11.65
C SER A 62 9.04 -1.25 -11.95
N GLY A 63 9.18 -2.09 -10.92
CA GLY A 63 9.18 -3.54 -10.99
C GLY A 63 7.79 -4.15 -10.84
N SER A 64 7.70 -5.44 -11.14
CA SER A 64 6.53 -6.25 -10.78
C SER A 64 6.48 -6.49 -9.27
N TRP A 65 5.27 -6.64 -8.77
CA TRP A 65 4.96 -6.97 -7.39
C TRP A 65 4.52 -8.42 -7.31
N THR A 66 5.18 -9.17 -6.46
CA THR A 66 4.85 -10.57 -6.20
C THR A 66 4.72 -10.79 -4.71
N GLU A 67 4.08 -11.88 -4.32
CA GLU A 67 3.97 -12.25 -2.92
C GLU A 67 5.35 -12.50 -2.29
N ALA A 68 5.64 -11.78 -1.19
CA ALA A 68 6.87 -11.92 -0.47
C ALA A 68 6.87 -13.22 0.35
N LYS A 69 8.05 -13.82 0.45
CA LYS A 69 8.31 -14.97 1.30
C LYS A 69 9.45 -14.66 2.24
N ARG A 70 9.36 -15.18 3.46
CA ARG A 70 10.44 -15.13 4.45
C ARG A 70 10.94 -16.54 4.74
N ARG A 71 12.16 -16.66 5.24
CA ARG A 71 12.65 -17.94 5.75
C ARG A 71 12.00 -18.26 7.09
N ASP A 72 11.56 -19.50 7.22
CA ASP A 72 11.13 -20.13 8.46
C ASP A 72 11.82 -21.50 8.55
N GLY A 73 12.88 -21.55 9.37
CA GLY A 73 13.85 -22.65 9.36
C GLY A 73 14.44 -22.87 7.96
N ARG A 74 14.17 -24.06 7.38
CA ARG A 74 14.64 -24.45 6.04
C ARG A 74 13.65 -24.12 4.91
N LYS A 75 12.43 -23.67 5.22
CA LYS A 75 11.39 -23.43 4.22
C LYS A 75 11.22 -21.93 3.97
N LEU A 76 10.81 -21.59 2.75
CA LEU A 76 10.29 -20.26 2.43
C LEU A 76 8.78 -20.29 2.60
N VAL A 77 8.26 -19.45 3.49
CA VAL A 77 6.83 -19.34 3.78
C VAL A 77 6.33 -17.96 3.39
N PRO A 78 5.03 -17.79 3.05
CA PRO A 78 4.41 -16.49 2.88
C PRO A 78 4.75 -15.56 4.05
N TRP A 79 5.19 -14.34 3.74
CA TRP A 79 5.43 -13.36 4.79
C TRP A 79 4.12 -12.68 5.16
N VAL A 80 3.47 -13.22 6.19
CA VAL A 80 2.20 -12.71 6.73
C VAL A 80 2.46 -11.89 8.00
N ASP A 81 1.68 -10.82 8.19
CA ASP A 81 1.69 -9.97 9.38
C ASP A 81 0.28 -9.47 9.70
N THR A 82 0.08 -8.90 10.88
CA THR A 82 -1.18 -8.25 11.28
C THR A 82 -0.99 -6.74 11.36
N ILE A 83 -1.89 -6.00 10.71
CA ILE A 83 -1.85 -4.53 10.66
C ILE A 83 -3.19 -3.93 11.07
N LYS A 84 -3.16 -2.71 11.61
CA LYS A 84 -4.38 -1.95 11.90
C LYS A 84 -4.84 -1.22 10.65
N GLU A 85 -6.14 -0.97 10.54
CA GLU A 85 -6.67 -0.15 9.44
C GLU A 85 -6.05 1.26 9.41
N SER A 86 -5.72 1.82 10.57
CA SER A 86 -5.05 3.12 10.71
C SER A 86 -3.66 3.18 10.07
N ASP A 87 -3.01 2.03 9.84
CA ASP A 87 -1.69 1.96 9.22
C ASP A 87 -1.79 2.03 7.69
N ILE A 88 -2.98 1.87 7.11
CA ILE A 88 -3.21 1.91 5.67
C ILE A 88 -3.19 3.35 5.18
N ILE A 89 -2.36 3.63 4.17
CA ILE A 89 -2.24 4.96 3.56
C ILE A 89 -2.86 5.05 2.17
N TYR A 90 -3.13 3.91 1.53
CA TYR A 90 -3.81 3.85 0.24
C TYR A 90 -4.47 2.48 0.08
N LYS A 91 -5.75 2.48 -0.32
CA LYS A 91 -6.59 1.29 -0.45
C LYS A 91 -6.77 0.91 -1.94
N LYS A 92 -7.11 -0.37 -2.20
CA LYS A 92 -7.52 -0.91 -3.50
C LYS A 92 -6.60 -0.59 -4.68
N ILE A 93 -5.31 -0.89 -4.52
CA ILE A 93 -4.33 -0.76 -5.61
C ILE A 93 -4.66 -1.77 -6.72
N ALA A 94 -5.09 -1.26 -7.86
CA ALA A 94 -5.17 -2.06 -9.09
C ALA A 94 -3.77 -2.20 -9.71
N LEU A 95 -3.22 -3.41 -9.66
CA LEU A 95 -2.01 -3.76 -10.41
C LEU A 95 -2.35 -3.96 -11.89
N THR A 96 -1.40 -3.65 -12.76
CA THR A 96 -1.52 -3.98 -14.19
C THR A 96 -1.45 -5.50 -14.39
N SER A 97 -1.76 -5.96 -15.61
CA SER A 97 -1.60 -7.39 -15.99
C SER A 97 -0.17 -7.91 -15.83
N ALA A 98 0.84 -7.02 -15.86
CA ALA A 98 2.23 -7.36 -15.58
C ALA A 98 2.58 -7.32 -14.08
N ASN A 99 1.57 -7.25 -13.21
CA ASN A 99 1.70 -7.05 -11.77
C ASN A 99 2.49 -5.80 -11.38
N LYS A 100 2.39 -4.72 -12.16
CA LYS A 100 3.09 -3.45 -11.86
C LYS A 100 2.13 -2.41 -11.32
N LEU A 101 2.66 -1.42 -10.62
CA LEU A 101 1.92 -0.21 -10.29
C LEU A 101 1.74 0.64 -11.56
N THR A 102 0.62 1.36 -11.66
CA THR A 102 0.45 2.38 -12.70
C THR A 102 1.25 3.64 -12.32
N ASN A 103 1.60 4.46 -13.31
CA ASN A 103 2.31 5.72 -13.06
C ASN A 103 1.54 6.65 -12.10
N LYS A 104 0.20 6.66 -12.18
CA LYS A 104 -0.66 7.42 -11.25
C LYS A 104 -0.43 6.95 -9.82
N VAL A 105 -0.53 5.64 -9.56
CA VAL A 105 -0.32 5.06 -8.22
C VAL A 105 1.10 5.31 -7.72
N VAL A 106 2.12 5.18 -8.58
CA VAL A 106 3.53 5.46 -8.20
C VAL A 106 3.70 6.90 -7.68
N GLN A 107 3.16 7.89 -8.40
CA GLN A 107 3.27 9.30 -8.01
C GLN A 107 2.51 9.59 -6.71
N THR A 108 1.30 9.02 -6.57
CA THR A 108 0.51 9.10 -5.35
C THR A 108 1.26 8.51 -4.15
N LEU A 109 1.75 7.27 -4.25
CA LEU A 109 2.43 6.59 -3.16
C LEU A 109 3.71 7.34 -2.72
N ARG A 110 4.52 7.83 -3.67
CA ARG A 110 5.70 8.64 -3.35
C ARG A 110 5.32 9.88 -2.53
N SER A 111 4.22 10.55 -2.91
CA SER A 111 3.74 11.74 -2.21
C SER A 111 3.23 11.41 -0.81
N LEU A 112 2.49 10.30 -0.65
CA LEU A 112 1.94 9.86 0.64
C LEU A 112 3.04 9.42 1.62
N TYR A 113 4.02 8.64 1.17
CA TYR A 113 5.14 8.23 2.01
C TYR A 113 5.98 9.44 2.44
N ALA A 114 6.30 10.35 1.52
CA ALA A 114 7.04 11.58 1.86
C ALA A 114 6.30 12.45 2.90
N ALA A 115 4.97 12.57 2.80
CA ALA A 115 4.17 13.30 3.78
C ALA A 115 4.21 12.65 5.17
N LYS A 116 4.20 11.31 5.25
CA LYS A 116 4.28 10.57 6.52
C LYS A 116 5.67 10.68 7.16
N ASP A 117 6.74 10.62 6.36
CA ASP A 117 8.10 10.78 6.87
C ASP A 117 8.32 12.22 7.42
N GLY A 118 7.73 13.23 6.79
CA GLY A 118 7.77 14.63 7.23
C GLY A 118 6.88 15.00 8.42
N THR A 119 6.00 14.09 8.88
CA THR A 119 5.18 14.30 10.09
C THR A 119 5.90 13.79 11.36
N SER A 120 7.17 13.37 11.23
CA SER A 120 8.06 13.09 12.36
C SER A 120 8.81 14.38 12.74
N SER A 121 8.16 15.30 13.45
CA SER A 121 8.77 16.50 14.04
C SER A 121 8.00 16.92 15.29
#